data_AF-A0A7C5EUF2-F1
#
_entry.id   AF-A0A7C5EUF2-F1
#
_cell.length_a   1.000
_cell.length_b   1.000
_cell.length_c   1.000
_cell.angle_alpha   90.00
_cell.angle_beta   90.00
_cell.angle_gamma   90.00
#
_symmetry.space_group_name_H-M   'P 1'
#
loop_
_entity.id
_entity.type
_entity.pdbx_description
1 polymer ?
#
loop_
_entity_poly.entity_id
_entity_poly.type
_entity_poly.pdbx_seq_one_letter_code
_entity_poly.pdbx_strand_id
1 'polypeptide(L)'
;MLPMTLLLLQIDLLTQRLTPAAIIDILLVAFLIYQFLMLVRGRRAAQVLAGLGILVGLYLLALAAGLKLIETVLGAVLPYTPLALIVIFQSEIRRALMRIGRRRWLGFGGRLQRLESADEILLALRKLHQQRIGALIVLERDTGLRTFIESGVPLDARLSRDLLLSIFNPGAELHDGAVIIQKDRIAAAACFLPLSLNPNLTRTLGTRHRAAVGITEETDCLAIVVSEQTGWVSVAAFGELELNVSLRRVDEIMAKHFGRKPTRSSLLDSLEEETETAQGNIENRRREALLP
;
A
#
# COMPACT_ATOMS: atom_id res chain seq x y z
N MET A 1 9.90 -66.07 -10.11
CA MET A 1 10.76 -65.03 -9.50
C MET A 1 10.94 -63.77 -10.37
N LEU A 2 10.50 -63.77 -11.64
CA LEU A 2 10.58 -62.61 -12.56
C LEU A 2 9.61 -61.42 -12.35
N PRO A 3 8.41 -61.55 -11.74
CA PRO A 3 7.50 -60.39 -11.64
C PRO A 3 7.90 -59.41 -10.53
N MET A 4 8.58 -59.88 -9.49
CA MET A 4 9.00 -59.05 -8.35
C MET A 4 10.20 -58.16 -8.69
N THR A 5 11.10 -58.64 -9.55
CA THR A 5 12.21 -57.86 -10.11
C THR A 5 11.74 -56.77 -11.08
N LEU A 6 10.65 -57.00 -11.82
CA LEU A 6 10.07 -56.01 -12.72
C LEU A 6 9.37 -54.88 -11.95
N LEU A 7 8.67 -55.22 -10.87
CA LEU A 7 8.03 -54.27 -9.97
C LEU A 7 9.07 -53.40 -9.24
N LEU A 8 10.17 -54.01 -8.77
CA LEU A 8 11.29 -53.29 -8.18
C LEU A 8 11.97 -52.34 -9.20
N LEU A 9 12.12 -52.75 -10.45
CA LEU A 9 12.71 -51.91 -11.50
C LEU A 9 11.80 -50.71 -11.88
N GLN A 10 10.48 -50.89 -11.85
CA GLN A 10 9.51 -49.81 -12.09
C GLN A 10 9.46 -48.81 -10.93
N ILE A 11 9.60 -49.28 -9.69
CA ILE A 11 9.70 -48.43 -8.50
C ILE A 11 11.04 -47.66 -8.52
N ASP A 12 12.14 -48.31 -8.92
CA ASP A 12 13.47 -47.69 -9.00
C ASP A 12 13.55 -46.63 -10.12
N LEU A 13 12.86 -46.86 -11.25
CA LEU A 13 12.71 -45.84 -12.31
C LEU A 13 11.88 -44.62 -11.88
N LEU A 14 10.93 -44.81 -10.94
CA LEU A 14 10.10 -43.73 -10.39
C LEU A 14 10.87 -42.92 -9.33
N THR A 15 11.67 -43.57 -8.48
CA THR A 15 12.55 -42.89 -7.52
C THR A 15 13.72 -42.17 -8.18
N GLN A 16 14.23 -42.65 -9.33
CA GLN A 16 15.32 -41.98 -10.06
C GLN A 16 14.89 -40.69 -10.78
N ARG A 17 13.58 -40.43 -10.94
CA ARG A 17 13.05 -39.16 -11.49
C ARG A 17 12.78 -38.09 -10.43
N LEU A 18 12.73 -38.47 -9.15
CA LEU A 18 12.65 -37.55 -8.01
C LEU A 18 14.04 -37.10 -7.61
N THR A 19 14.74 -36.44 -8.53
CA THR A 19 15.96 -35.71 -8.17
C THR A 19 15.57 -34.60 -7.17
N PRO A 20 16.45 -34.24 -6.22
CA PRO A 20 16.24 -33.06 -5.37
C PRO A 20 15.94 -31.80 -6.19
N ALA A 21 16.47 -31.74 -7.42
CA ALA A 21 16.14 -30.74 -8.42
C ALA A 21 14.66 -30.74 -8.81
N ALA A 22 14.04 -31.91 -9.04
CA ALA A 22 12.60 -32.02 -9.34
C ALA A 22 11.72 -31.57 -8.15
N ILE A 23 12.14 -31.85 -6.91
CA ILE A 23 11.42 -31.38 -5.71
C ILE A 23 11.51 -29.85 -5.61
N ILE A 24 12.70 -29.28 -5.84
CA ILE A 24 12.90 -27.82 -5.87
C ILE A 24 12.09 -27.20 -7.02
N ASP A 25 12.06 -27.82 -8.19
CA ASP A 25 11.32 -27.33 -9.36
C ASP A 25 9.81 -27.33 -9.10
N ILE A 26 9.27 -28.41 -8.53
CA ILE A 26 7.85 -28.50 -8.13
C ILE A 26 7.53 -27.45 -7.06
N LEU A 27 8.38 -27.24 -6.06
CA LEU A 27 8.18 -26.22 -5.02
C LEU A 27 8.24 -24.81 -5.60
N LEU A 28 9.16 -24.55 -6.53
CA LEU A 28 9.30 -23.26 -7.20
C LEU A 28 8.08 -22.97 -8.07
N VAL A 29 7.65 -23.93 -8.89
CA VAL A 29 6.44 -23.82 -9.72
C VAL A 29 5.20 -23.67 -8.84
N ALA A 30 5.06 -24.44 -7.76
CA ALA A 30 3.94 -24.32 -6.82
C ALA A 30 3.92 -22.94 -6.13
N PHE A 31 5.08 -22.41 -5.73
CA PHE A 31 5.20 -21.06 -5.18
C PHE A 31 4.82 -19.99 -6.20
N LEU A 32 5.27 -20.13 -7.46
CA LEU A 32 4.91 -19.22 -8.55
C LEU A 32 3.41 -19.28 -8.87
N ILE A 33 2.81 -20.46 -8.90
CA ILE A 33 1.36 -20.65 -9.09
C ILE A 33 0.58 -20.07 -7.91
N TYR A 34 1.01 -20.30 -6.68
CA TYR A 34 0.39 -19.71 -5.49
C TYR A 34 0.44 -18.17 -5.55
N GLN A 35 1.60 -17.60 -5.91
CA GLN A 35 1.74 -16.16 -6.10
C GLN A 35 0.87 -15.64 -7.25
N PHE A 36 0.77 -16.37 -8.34
CA PHE A 36 -0.11 -16.05 -9.45
C PHE A 36 -1.58 -16.04 -9.01
N LEU A 37 -2.05 -17.08 -8.31
CA LEU A 37 -3.42 -17.17 -7.77
C LEU A 37 -3.72 -16.05 -6.76
N MET A 38 -2.75 -15.67 -5.94
CA MET A 38 -2.89 -14.53 -5.03
C MET A 38 -2.99 -13.20 -5.78
N LEU A 39 -2.31 -13.05 -6.93
CA LEU A 39 -2.43 -11.90 -7.83
C LEU A 39 -3.80 -11.83 -8.51
N VAL A 40 -4.38 -12.99 -8.89
CA VAL A 40 -5.71 -13.11 -9.52
C VAL A 40 -6.84 -12.66 -8.59
N ARG A 41 -6.64 -12.74 -7.26
CA ARG A 41 -7.67 -12.44 -6.26
C ARG A 41 -8.16 -10.98 -6.26
N GLY A 42 -7.54 -10.09 -7.05
CA GLY A 42 -8.04 -8.75 -7.31
C GLY A 42 -9.14 -8.74 -8.38
N ARG A 43 -10.26 -8.03 -8.13
CA ARG A 43 -11.40 -7.92 -9.07
C ARG A 43 -11.00 -7.49 -10.49
N ARG A 44 -9.95 -6.67 -10.66
CA ARG A 44 -9.41 -6.29 -11.97
C ARG A 44 -8.57 -7.39 -12.64
N ALA A 45 -7.68 -8.05 -11.91
CA ALA A 45 -6.83 -9.11 -12.46
C ALA A 45 -7.66 -10.33 -12.90
N ALA A 46 -8.68 -10.69 -12.11
CA ALA A 46 -9.63 -11.75 -12.46
C ALA A 46 -10.39 -11.44 -13.76
N GLN A 47 -10.79 -10.18 -14.00
CA GLN A 47 -11.49 -9.77 -15.23
C GLN A 47 -10.58 -9.88 -16.46
N VAL A 48 -9.33 -9.43 -16.35
CA VAL A 48 -8.36 -9.52 -17.47
C VAL A 48 -8.04 -10.97 -17.80
N LEU A 49 -7.86 -11.82 -16.79
CA LEU A 49 -7.62 -13.25 -16.98
C LEU A 49 -8.84 -13.98 -17.52
N ALA A 50 -10.06 -13.62 -17.10
CA ALA A 50 -11.29 -14.13 -17.68
C ALA A 50 -11.42 -13.73 -19.16
N GLY A 51 -11.12 -12.47 -19.51
CA GLY A 51 -11.09 -12.00 -20.90
C GLY A 51 -10.07 -12.75 -21.76
N LEU A 52 -8.87 -12.98 -21.23
CA LEU A 52 -7.83 -13.79 -21.88
C LEU A 52 -8.28 -15.25 -22.07
N GLY A 53 -8.91 -15.83 -21.04
CA GLY A 53 -9.46 -17.19 -21.10
C GLY A 53 -10.56 -17.33 -22.15
N ILE A 54 -11.42 -16.33 -22.29
CA ILE A 54 -12.45 -16.29 -23.34
C ILE A 54 -11.79 -16.21 -24.73
N LEU A 55 -10.78 -15.36 -24.92
CA LEU A 55 -10.06 -15.24 -26.19
C LEU A 55 -9.42 -16.56 -26.62
N VAL A 56 -8.72 -17.24 -25.70
CA VAL A 56 -8.13 -18.56 -25.94
C VAL A 56 -9.21 -19.61 -26.18
N GLY A 57 -10.28 -19.61 -25.39
CA GLY A 57 -11.41 -20.53 -25.53
C GLY A 57 -12.10 -20.41 -26.89
N LEU A 58 -12.32 -19.18 -27.38
CA LEU A 58 -12.87 -18.93 -28.70
C LEU A 58 -11.95 -19.42 -29.81
N TYR A 59 -10.64 -19.28 -29.67
CA TYR A 59 -9.67 -19.80 -30.64
C TYR A 59 -9.71 -21.33 -30.69
N LEU A 60 -9.71 -22.01 -29.54
CA LEU A 60 -9.81 -23.47 -29.48
C LEU A 60 -11.13 -23.99 -30.05
N LEU A 61 -12.24 -23.28 -29.80
CA LEU A 61 -13.54 -23.63 -30.34
C LEU A 61 -13.59 -23.41 -31.86
N ALA A 62 -12.98 -22.34 -32.37
CA ALA A 62 -12.83 -22.10 -33.80
C ALA A 62 -12.00 -23.20 -34.49
N LEU A 63 -10.92 -23.65 -33.84
CA LEU A 63 -10.10 -24.77 -34.32
C LEU A 63 -10.90 -26.08 -34.35
N ALA A 64 -11.64 -26.37 -33.28
CA ALA A 64 -12.46 -27.59 -33.17
C ALA A 64 -13.65 -27.60 -34.15
N ALA A 65 -14.26 -26.44 -34.40
CA ALA A 65 -15.38 -26.29 -35.34
C ALA A 65 -14.95 -26.07 -36.80
N GLY A 66 -13.65 -25.96 -37.08
CA GLY A 66 -13.11 -25.73 -38.44
C GLY A 66 -13.41 -24.34 -39.02
N LEU A 67 -13.60 -23.33 -38.17
CA LEU A 67 -13.97 -21.97 -38.55
C LEU A 67 -12.73 -21.18 -39.02
N LYS A 68 -12.27 -21.44 -40.25
CA LYS A 68 -11.02 -20.90 -40.83
C LYS A 68 -10.88 -19.37 -40.74
N LEU A 69 -11.97 -18.61 -40.93
CA LEU A 69 -11.93 -17.14 -40.85
C LEU A 69 -11.66 -16.67 -39.43
N ILE A 70 -12.35 -17.24 -38.44
CA ILE A 70 -12.19 -16.88 -37.03
C ILE A 70 -10.82 -17.32 -36.53
N GLU A 71 -10.39 -18.53 -36.90
CA GLU A 71 -9.04 -19.04 -36.61
C GLU A 71 -7.95 -18.07 -37.12
N THR A 72 -8.06 -17.61 -38.37
CA THR A 72 -7.09 -16.69 -38.98
C THR A 72 -7.05 -15.35 -38.25
N VAL A 73 -8.21 -14.78 -37.92
CA VAL A 73 -8.31 -13.49 -37.21
C VAL A 73 -7.78 -13.60 -35.78
N LEU A 74 -8.21 -14.61 -35.01
CA LEU A 74 -7.75 -14.79 -33.64
C LEU A 74 -6.26 -15.15 -33.59
N GLY A 75 -5.79 -15.99 -34.53
CA GLY A 75 -4.38 -16.36 -34.67
C GLY A 75 -3.47 -15.18 -35.00
N ALA A 76 -3.96 -14.16 -35.70
CA ALA A 76 -3.22 -12.92 -35.92
C ALA A 76 -3.12 -12.04 -34.66
N VAL A 77 -4.11 -12.10 -33.76
CA VAL A 77 -4.15 -11.30 -32.51
C VAL A 77 -3.38 -11.96 -31.37
N LEU A 78 -3.41 -13.29 -31.30
CA LEU A 78 -2.76 -14.11 -30.25
C LEU A 78 -1.29 -13.72 -29.97
N PRO A 79 -0.41 -13.52 -30.97
CA PRO A 79 0.99 -13.14 -30.74
C PRO A 79 1.18 -11.80 -30.01
N TYR A 80 0.24 -10.86 -30.14
CA TYR A 80 0.29 -9.55 -29.48
C TYR A 80 -0.27 -9.58 -28.06
N THR A 81 -0.93 -10.67 -27.68
CA THR A 81 -1.61 -10.82 -26.38
C THR A 81 -0.64 -10.70 -25.20
N PRO A 82 0.56 -11.31 -25.21
CA PRO A 82 1.55 -11.10 -24.15
C PRO A 82 2.00 -9.64 -24.01
N LEU A 83 2.15 -8.90 -25.11
CA LEU A 83 2.51 -7.49 -25.07
C LEU A 83 1.39 -6.65 -24.44
N ALA A 84 0.13 -6.87 -24.87
CA ALA A 84 -1.04 -6.22 -24.28
C ALA A 84 -1.17 -6.54 -22.78
N LEU A 85 -0.88 -7.78 -22.38
CA LEU A 85 -0.87 -8.20 -20.98
C LEU A 85 0.16 -7.40 -20.17
N ILE A 86 1.39 -7.26 -20.66
CA ILE A 86 2.44 -6.48 -19.99
C ILE A 86 2.02 -5.02 -19.80
N VAL A 87 1.43 -4.40 -20.83
CA VAL A 87 0.95 -3.01 -20.75
C VAL A 87 -0.18 -2.85 -19.74
N ILE A 88 -1.16 -3.75 -19.73
CA ILE A 88 -2.28 -3.71 -18.77
C ILE A 88 -1.78 -3.96 -17.34
N PHE A 89 -0.86 -4.91 -17.14
CA PHE A 89 -0.30 -5.27 -15.84
C PHE A 89 0.91 -4.41 -15.44
N GLN A 90 1.24 -3.36 -16.20
CA GLN A 90 2.41 -2.51 -15.94
C GLN A 90 2.39 -1.95 -14.51
N SER A 91 1.21 -1.56 -14.03
CA SER A 91 1.04 -0.96 -12.71
C SER A 91 1.26 -1.98 -11.58
N GLU A 92 0.82 -3.22 -11.78
CA GLU A 92 0.96 -4.34 -10.85
C GLU A 92 2.40 -4.82 -10.77
N ILE A 93 3.08 -4.96 -11.91
CA ILE A 93 4.50 -5.34 -12.00
C ILE A 93 5.33 -4.29 -11.25
N ARG A 94 5.08 -3.00 -11.50
CA ARG A 94 5.72 -1.91 -10.76
C ARG A 94 5.51 -2.08 -9.25
N ARG A 95 4.26 -2.24 -8.80
CA ARG A 95 3.95 -2.42 -7.36
C ARG A 95 4.60 -3.66 -6.75
N ALA A 96 4.72 -4.77 -7.50
CA ALA A 96 5.37 -5.99 -7.03
C ALA A 96 6.89 -5.78 -6.88
N LEU A 97 7.54 -5.16 -7.86
CA LEU A 97 8.97 -4.84 -7.81
C LEU A 97 9.31 -3.89 -6.66
N MET A 98 8.49 -2.87 -6.44
CA MET A 98 8.61 -1.94 -5.30
C MET A 98 8.53 -2.68 -3.95
N ARG A 99 7.69 -3.73 -3.84
CA ARG A 99 7.59 -4.57 -2.64
C ARG A 99 8.81 -5.49 -2.47
N ILE A 100 9.38 -6.01 -3.55
CA ILE A 100 10.55 -6.90 -3.51
C ILE A 100 11.82 -6.11 -3.15
N GLY A 101 12.03 -4.93 -3.75
CA GLY A 101 13.15 -4.04 -3.43
C GLY A 101 13.23 -3.68 -1.94
N ARG A 102 12.07 -3.62 -1.27
CA ARG A 102 11.94 -3.33 0.17
C ARG A 102 12.64 -4.34 1.09
N ARG A 103 12.71 -5.62 0.72
CA ARG A 103 13.16 -6.69 1.64
C ARG A 103 14.69 -6.89 1.63
N ARG A 104 15.41 -6.40 0.62
CA ARG A 104 16.86 -6.64 0.45
C ARG A 104 17.74 -5.42 0.74
N TRP A 105 17.16 -4.22 0.86
CA TRP A 105 17.91 -2.96 0.98
C TRP A 105 17.80 -2.28 2.36
N LEU A 106 17.22 -2.95 3.36
CA LEU A 106 17.20 -2.48 4.76
C LEU A 106 18.58 -2.49 5.44
N GLY A 107 19.65 -2.92 4.75
CA GLY A 107 20.99 -3.08 5.33
C GLY A 107 22.11 -2.23 4.74
N PHE A 108 21.97 -1.66 3.54
CA PHE A 108 23.09 -0.98 2.86
C PHE A 108 22.60 0.17 1.98
N GLY A 109 22.87 1.41 2.38
CA GLY A 109 23.06 2.52 1.43
C GLY A 109 22.13 3.74 1.54
N GLY A 110 20.96 3.66 2.17
CA GLY A 110 20.10 4.82 2.35
C GLY A 110 20.52 5.63 3.57
N ARG A 111 21.33 6.68 3.38
CA ARG A 111 21.60 7.73 4.38
C ARG A 111 20.29 8.06 5.10
N LEU A 112 20.19 7.69 6.38
CA LEU A 112 19.08 7.98 7.30
C LEU A 112 18.45 9.32 6.92
N GLN A 113 17.36 9.29 6.15
CA GLN A 113 16.57 10.46 5.84
C GLN A 113 15.73 10.70 7.08
N ARG A 114 16.43 11.15 8.11
CA ARG A 114 15.88 11.53 9.39
C ARG A 114 15.00 12.73 9.07
N LEU A 115 13.68 12.53 8.94
CA LEU A 115 12.73 13.61 9.21
C LEU A 115 12.96 13.96 10.68
N GLU A 116 13.85 14.90 10.96
CA GLU A 116 13.98 15.48 12.29
C GLU A 116 12.65 16.13 12.69
N SER A 117 11.90 16.56 11.68
CA SER A 117 10.62 17.25 11.80
C SER A 117 9.39 16.33 11.93
N ALA A 118 9.54 15.03 12.15
CA ALA A 118 8.40 14.13 12.37
C ALA A 118 7.53 14.56 13.57
N ASP A 119 8.19 15.10 14.60
CA ASP A 119 7.54 15.56 15.83
C ASP A 119 6.63 16.78 15.56
N GLU A 120 7.05 17.68 14.66
CA GLU A 120 6.24 18.83 14.21
C GLU A 120 4.96 18.38 13.49
N ILE A 121 5.05 17.32 12.67
CA ILE A 121 3.90 16.72 11.99
C ILE A 121 2.94 16.12 13.03
N LEU A 122 3.44 15.33 13.99
CA LEU A 122 2.61 14.72 15.03
C LEU A 122 1.91 15.77 15.90
N LEU A 123 2.62 16.85 16.25
CA LEU A 123 2.03 17.97 16.99
C LEU A 123 0.94 18.69 16.18
N ALA A 124 1.15 18.88 14.88
CA ALA A 124 0.13 19.47 14.00
C ALA A 124 -1.10 18.56 13.88
N LEU A 125 -0.87 17.25 13.63
CA LEU A 125 -1.93 16.25 13.53
C LEU A 125 -2.79 16.19 14.80
N ARG A 126 -2.18 16.27 15.98
CA ARG A 126 -2.92 16.29 17.26
C ARG A 126 -3.94 17.43 17.29
N LYS A 127 -3.51 18.64 16.90
CA LYS A 127 -4.36 19.83 16.93
C LYS A 127 -5.41 19.82 15.84
N LEU A 128 -5.06 19.40 14.62
CA LEU A 128 -6.02 19.21 13.51
C LEU A 128 -7.09 18.17 13.85
N HIS A 129 -6.69 17.05 14.47
CA HIS A 129 -7.59 16.00 14.96
C HIS A 129 -8.58 16.55 15.99
N GLN A 130 -8.09 17.22 17.03
CA GLN A 130 -8.91 17.79 18.10
C GLN A 130 -9.90 18.84 17.58
N GLN A 131 -9.48 19.65 16.61
CA GLN A 131 -10.30 20.71 16.02
C GLN A 131 -11.16 20.23 14.84
N ARG A 132 -11.06 18.95 14.45
CA ARG A 132 -11.71 18.35 13.27
C ARG A 132 -11.46 19.14 11.98
N ILE A 133 -10.23 19.62 11.81
CA ILE A 133 -9.81 20.33 10.61
C ILE A 133 -9.31 19.30 9.59
N GLY A 134 -9.89 19.34 8.39
CA GLY A 134 -9.51 18.48 7.29
C GLY A 134 -8.08 18.76 6.81
N ALA A 135 -7.25 17.73 6.72
CA ALA A 135 -5.88 17.87 6.27
C ALA A 135 -5.44 16.68 5.42
N LEU A 136 -4.52 16.93 4.49
CA LEU A 136 -3.91 15.93 3.63
C LEU A 136 -2.42 16.24 3.47
N ILE A 137 -1.59 15.47 4.15
CA ILE A 137 -0.13 15.65 4.19
C ILE A 137 0.52 14.48 3.47
N VAL A 138 1.36 14.76 2.48
CA VAL A 138 2.09 13.76 1.71
C VAL A 138 3.58 13.90 1.98
N LEU A 139 4.20 12.82 2.44
CA LEU A 139 5.63 12.74 2.73
C LEU A 139 6.33 12.01 1.59
N GLU A 140 7.20 12.72 0.87
CA GLU A 140 8.03 12.16 -0.19
C GLU A 140 9.02 11.13 0.36
N ARG A 141 9.28 10.09 -0.45
CA ARG A 141 10.28 9.07 -0.18
C ARG A 141 11.30 8.98 -1.32
N ASP A 142 11.43 7.85 -2.01
CA ASP A 142 12.46 7.63 -3.02
C ASP A 142 11.96 8.09 -4.40
N THR A 143 10.66 7.96 -4.68
CA THR A 143 10.02 8.48 -5.89
C THR A 143 9.73 9.97 -5.72
N GLY A 144 10.37 10.80 -6.53
CA GLY A 144 10.15 12.25 -6.50
C GLY A 144 8.72 12.64 -6.90
N LEU A 145 8.15 13.61 -6.18
CA LEU A 145 6.77 14.08 -6.37
C LEU A 145 6.67 15.37 -7.21
N ARG A 146 7.68 15.67 -8.05
CA ARG A 146 7.80 16.95 -8.77
C ARG A 146 6.55 17.37 -9.53
N THR A 147 5.95 16.47 -10.29
CA THR A 147 4.73 16.74 -11.08
C THR A 147 3.57 17.19 -10.21
N PHE A 148 3.46 16.69 -8.98
CA PHE A 148 2.42 17.07 -8.03
C PHE A 148 2.76 18.35 -7.26
N ILE A 149 4.05 18.62 -7.06
CA ILE A 149 4.52 19.87 -6.44
C ILE A 149 4.26 21.05 -7.39
N GLU A 150 4.51 20.87 -8.68
CA GLU A 150 4.28 21.88 -9.72
C GLU A 150 2.80 22.23 -9.93
N SER A 151 1.87 21.37 -9.49
CA SER A 151 0.42 21.64 -9.57
C SER A 151 -0.10 22.54 -8.45
N GLY A 152 0.65 22.68 -7.36
CA GLY A 152 0.27 23.48 -6.19
C GLY A 152 0.98 24.84 -6.11
N VAL A 153 0.86 25.47 -4.95
CA VAL A 153 1.58 26.71 -4.63
C VAL A 153 2.93 26.35 -4.01
N PRO A 154 4.06 26.67 -4.67
CA PRO A 154 5.38 26.41 -4.11
C PRO A 154 5.62 27.28 -2.88
N LEU A 155 6.05 26.65 -1.79
CA LEU A 155 6.35 27.35 -0.53
C LEU A 155 7.84 27.30 -0.21
N ASP A 156 8.48 26.15 -0.45
CA ASP A 156 9.87 25.88 -0.11
C ASP A 156 10.24 26.37 1.31
N ALA A 157 9.37 26.07 2.27
CA ALA A 157 9.43 26.57 3.64
C ALA A 157 9.95 25.49 4.59
N ARG A 158 10.61 25.90 5.68
CA ARG A 158 10.98 24.95 6.75
C ARG A 158 9.71 24.39 7.40
N LEU A 159 9.66 23.07 7.57
CA LEU A 159 8.54 22.42 8.23
C LEU A 159 8.44 22.86 9.70
N SER A 160 7.23 23.29 10.10
CA SER A 160 6.88 23.57 11.48
C SER A 160 5.40 23.26 11.71
N ARG A 161 5.03 22.94 12.95
CA ARG A 161 3.64 22.74 13.37
C ARG A 161 2.77 23.92 12.99
N ASP A 162 3.22 25.13 13.31
CA ASP A 162 2.41 26.35 13.15
C ASP A 162 2.14 26.66 11.67
N LEU A 163 3.09 26.36 10.79
CA LEU A 163 2.89 26.50 9.35
C LEU A 163 1.87 25.49 8.81
N LEU A 164 1.94 24.22 9.24
CA LEU A 164 0.93 23.22 8.86
C LEU A 164 -0.47 23.63 9.32
N LEU A 165 -0.61 24.12 10.55
CA LEU A 165 -1.88 24.61 11.08
C LEU A 165 -2.39 25.82 10.29
N SER A 166 -1.50 26.74 9.91
CA SER A 166 -1.86 27.89 9.09
C SER A 166 -2.34 27.50 7.69
N ILE A 167 -1.69 26.50 7.07
CA ILE A 167 -2.06 26.04 5.72
C ILE A 167 -3.45 25.40 5.73
N PHE A 168 -3.73 24.50 6.69
CA PHE A 168 -5.01 23.80 6.77
C PHE A 168 -6.11 24.59 7.48
N ASN A 169 -5.84 25.84 7.88
CA ASN A 169 -6.85 26.66 8.54
C ASN A 169 -8.10 26.82 7.65
N PRO A 170 -9.31 26.51 8.14
CA PRO A 170 -10.53 26.65 7.35
C PRO A 170 -10.69 28.07 6.78
N GLY A 171 -10.89 28.17 5.46
CA GLY A 171 -11.05 29.44 4.75
C GLY A 171 -9.74 30.08 4.25
N ALA A 172 -8.57 29.52 4.55
CA ALA A 172 -7.31 29.96 3.94
C ALA A 172 -7.19 29.45 2.49
N GLU A 173 -6.62 30.20 1.54
CA GLU A 173 -6.54 29.74 0.15
C GLU A 173 -5.73 28.44 -0.04
N LEU A 174 -4.79 28.16 0.86
CA LEU A 174 -3.91 26.98 0.78
C LEU A 174 -4.51 25.69 1.36
N HIS A 175 -5.68 25.74 2.00
CA HIS A 175 -6.27 24.59 2.71
C HIS A 175 -6.91 23.54 1.80
N ASP A 176 -7.18 23.90 0.54
CA ASP A 176 -7.82 23.02 -0.43
C ASP A 176 -6.76 22.30 -1.26
N GLY A 177 -6.62 20.99 -1.04
CA GLY A 177 -5.59 20.16 -1.65
C GLY A 177 -4.62 19.55 -0.64
N ALA A 178 -3.48 19.09 -1.16
CA ALA A 178 -2.45 18.41 -0.36
C ALA A 178 -1.26 19.33 -0.06
N VAL A 179 -0.63 19.07 1.08
CA VAL A 179 0.70 19.60 1.41
C VAL A 179 1.72 18.52 1.12
N ILE A 180 2.73 18.82 0.30
CA ILE A 180 3.82 17.90 -0.02
C ILE A 180 5.07 18.31 0.76
N ILE A 181 5.60 17.37 1.53
CA ILE A 181 6.77 17.54 2.37
C ILE A 181 7.92 16.72 1.75
N GLN A 182 9.02 17.39 1.46
CA GLN A 182 10.26 16.79 1.01
C GLN A 182 11.31 16.97 2.09
N LYS A 183 11.76 15.86 2.69
CA LYS A 183 12.72 15.88 3.81
C LYS A 183 12.14 16.70 4.98
N ASP A 184 12.76 17.82 5.35
CA ASP A 184 12.33 18.71 6.43
C ASP A 184 11.72 20.04 5.92
N ARG A 185 11.24 20.06 4.67
CA ARG A 185 10.66 21.25 4.06
C ARG A 185 9.29 20.96 3.45
N ILE A 186 8.40 21.94 3.57
CA ILE A 186 7.14 21.97 2.83
C ILE A 186 7.47 22.49 1.44
N ALA A 187 7.45 21.59 0.45
CA ALA A 187 7.77 21.93 -0.93
C ALA A 187 6.66 22.79 -1.55
N ALA A 188 5.41 22.33 -1.41
CA ALA A 188 4.24 23.02 -1.89
C ALA A 188 2.99 22.70 -1.05
N ALA A 189 1.99 23.58 -1.12
CA ALA A 189 0.65 23.41 -0.57
C ALA A 189 -0.40 23.50 -1.68
N ALA A 190 -1.67 23.25 -1.36
CA ALA A 190 -2.77 23.21 -2.34
C ALA A 190 -2.47 22.35 -3.58
N CYS A 191 -1.71 21.27 -3.41
CA CYS A 191 -1.31 20.40 -4.51
C CYS A 191 -2.49 19.52 -4.94
N PHE A 192 -2.72 19.41 -6.25
CA PHE A 192 -3.72 18.52 -6.82
C PHE A 192 -3.15 17.12 -6.94
N LEU A 193 -3.86 16.13 -6.38
CA LEU A 193 -3.48 14.72 -6.39
C LEU A 193 -4.49 13.87 -7.16
N PRO A 194 -4.05 12.75 -7.76
CA PRO A 194 -4.94 11.80 -8.40
C PRO A 194 -5.87 11.15 -7.37
N LEU A 195 -7.13 10.91 -7.75
CA LEU A 195 -8.10 10.22 -6.90
C LEU A 195 -8.13 8.73 -7.25
N SER A 196 -8.00 7.86 -6.25
CA SER A 196 -8.17 6.43 -6.45
C SER A 196 -9.58 6.10 -6.91
N LEU A 197 -9.68 5.27 -7.95
CA LEU A 197 -10.92 4.69 -8.48
C LEU A 197 -11.18 3.29 -7.93
N ASN A 198 -10.48 2.89 -6.87
CA ASN A 198 -10.61 1.55 -6.30
C ASN A 198 -12.01 1.35 -5.70
N PRO A 199 -12.84 0.43 -6.23
CA PRO A 199 -14.20 0.21 -5.74
C PRO A 199 -14.27 -0.49 -4.38
N ASN A 200 -13.12 -0.90 -3.82
CA ASN A 200 -13.03 -1.46 -2.46
C ASN A 200 -12.95 -0.35 -1.39
N LEU A 201 -12.69 0.91 -1.76
CA LEU A 201 -12.76 2.03 -0.84
C LEU A 201 -14.22 2.26 -0.43
N THR A 202 -14.46 2.38 0.88
CA THR A 202 -15.81 2.62 1.41
C THR A 202 -16.40 3.88 0.79
N ARG A 203 -17.66 3.81 0.34
CA ARG A 203 -18.36 4.94 -0.30
C ARG A 203 -18.44 6.19 0.59
N THR A 204 -18.31 6.04 1.90
CA THR A 204 -18.33 7.13 2.89
C THR A 204 -17.04 7.95 2.93
N LEU A 205 -15.97 7.51 2.28
CA LEU A 205 -14.70 8.23 2.28
C LEU A 205 -14.79 9.52 1.44
N GLY A 206 -14.22 10.60 1.96
CA GLY A 206 -14.14 11.89 1.27
C GLY A 206 -13.08 11.94 0.15
N THR A 207 -13.01 13.06 -0.55
CA THR A 207 -12.04 13.30 -1.65
C THR A 207 -10.58 13.25 -1.16
N ARG A 208 -10.26 13.81 0.02
CA ARG A 208 -8.91 13.74 0.61
C ARG A 208 -8.42 12.32 0.86
N HIS A 209 -9.31 11.42 1.29
CA HIS A 209 -8.98 10.00 1.48
C HIS A 209 -8.71 9.32 0.14
N ARG A 210 -9.55 9.58 -0.88
CA ARG A 210 -9.32 9.06 -2.24
C ARG A 210 -8.04 9.60 -2.86
N ALA A 211 -7.71 10.86 -2.61
CA ALA A 211 -6.46 11.49 -3.03
C ALA A 211 -5.24 10.85 -2.38
N ALA A 212 -5.29 10.60 -1.06
CA ALA A 212 -4.22 9.91 -0.33
C ALA A 212 -3.96 8.49 -0.87
N VAL A 213 -5.01 7.76 -1.22
CA VAL A 213 -4.86 6.44 -1.83
C VAL A 213 -4.34 6.56 -3.26
N GLY A 214 -4.87 7.49 -4.07
CA GLY A 214 -4.44 7.66 -5.46
C GLY A 214 -2.95 7.99 -5.58
N ILE A 215 -2.45 8.94 -4.79
CA ILE A 215 -1.01 9.29 -4.83
C ILE A 215 -0.11 8.12 -4.38
N THR A 216 -0.57 7.31 -3.44
CA THR A 216 0.20 6.16 -2.93
C THR A 216 0.04 4.90 -3.79
N GLU A 217 -0.90 4.87 -4.74
CA GLU A 217 -0.98 3.84 -5.79
C GLU A 217 0.10 4.06 -6.86
N GLU A 218 0.46 5.32 -7.13
CA GLU A 218 1.42 5.72 -8.15
C GLU A 218 2.86 5.86 -7.63
N THR A 219 3.01 6.18 -6.34
CA THR A 219 4.31 6.51 -5.71
C THR A 219 4.51 5.78 -4.38
N ASP A 220 5.72 5.82 -3.82
CA ASP A 220 6.07 5.25 -2.51
C ASP A 220 5.98 6.25 -1.35
N CYS A 221 5.31 7.37 -1.57
CA CYS A 221 5.07 8.35 -0.52
C CYS A 221 4.23 7.77 0.63
N LEU A 222 4.24 8.46 1.76
CA LEU A 222 3.30 8.23 2.85
C LEU A 222 2.29 9.38 2.87
N ALA A 223 0.99 9.09 2.78
CA ALA A 223 -0.05 10.12 2.87
C ALA A 223 -0.81 9.99 4.19
N ILE A 224 -0.98 11.10 4.90
CA ILE A 224 -1.68 11.19 6.17
C ILE A 224 -2.89 12.11 5.99
N VAL A 225 -4.06 11.65 6.40
CA VAL A 225 -5.33 12.36 6.24
C VAL A 225 -5.96 12.59 7.60
N VAL A 226 -6.47 13.80 7.83
CA VAL A 226 -7.38 14.10 8.94
C VAL A 226 -8.76 14.36 8.34
N SER A 227 -9.77 13.62 8.82
CA SER A 227 -11.15 13.77 8.37
C SER A 227 -11.78 15.06 8.93
N GLU A 228 -12.30 15.92 8.07
CA GLU A 228 -13.06 17.11 8.49
C GLU A 228 -14.41 16.75 9.15
N GLN A 229 -14.95 15.56 8.86
CA GLN A 229 -16.25 15.13 9.38
C GLN A 229 -16.12 14.51 10.78
N THR A 230 -15.10 13.67 10.97
CA THR A 230 -14.95 12.85 12.19
C THR A 230 -13.75 13.25 13.04
N GLY A 231 -12.81 14.02 12.50
CA GLY A 231 -11.49 14.26 13.08
C GLY A 231 -10.54 13.06 12.95
N TRP A 232 -10.99 11.88 12.53
CA TRP A 232 -10.16 10.68 12.50
C TRP A 232 -8.93 10.85 11.62
N VAL A 233 -7.79 10.36 12.11
CA VAL A 233 -6.55 10.30 11.35
C VAL A 233 -6.51 8.97 10.60
N SER A 234 -6.15 9.01 9.32
CA SER A 234 -5.97 7.84 8.47
C SER A 234 -4.63 7.93 7.75
N VAL A 235 -4.02 6.80 7.45
CA VAL A 235 -2.72 6.75 6.77
C VAL A 235 -2.84 5.86 5.54
N ALA A 236 -2.39 6.38 4.41
CA ALA A 236 -2.29 5.64 3.17
C ALA A 236 -0.83 5.40 2.78
N ALA A 237 -0.54 4.18 2.34
CA ALA A 237 0.74 3.79 1.79
C ALA A 237 0.56 2.65 0.79
N PHE A 238 1.24 2.70 -0.34
CA PHE A 238 1.21 1.65 -1.37
C PHE A 238 -0.21 1.29 -1.85
N GLY A 239 -1.12 2.26 -1.89
CA GLY A 239 -2.52 2.08 -2.30
C GLY A 239 -3.42 1.40 -1.25
N GLU A 240 -2.91 1.16 -0.04
CA GLU A 240 -3.70 0.67 1.09
C GLU A 240 -3.96 1.84 2.06
N LEU A 241 -5.14 1.82 2.69
CA LEU A 241 -5.60 2.86 3.63
C LEU A 241 -5.91 2.23 4.98
N GLU A 242 -5.18 2.64 6.02
CA GLU A 242 -5.47 2.30 7.42
C GLU A 242 -6.29 3.45 8.03
N LEU A 243 -7.55 3.16 8.38
CA LEU A 243 -8.51 4.15 8.90
C LEU A 243 -8.44 4.24 10.42
N ASN A 244 -8.74 5.44 10.94
CA ASN A 244 -8.86 5.71 12.38
C ASN A 244 -7.67 5.19 13.20
N VAL A 245 -6.47 5.62 12.80
CA VAL A 245 -5.22 5.29 13.48
C VAL A 245 -4.95 6.28 14.60
N SER A 246 -4.40 5.79 15.72
CA SER A 246 -3.91 6.66 16.78
C SER A 246 -2.66 7.43 16.34
N LEU A 247 -2.38 8.59 16.94
CA LEU A 247 -1.17 9.35 16.65
C LEU A 247 0.11 8.54 16.91
N ARG A 248 0.09 7.65 17.92
CA ARG A 248 1.17 6.69 18.17
C ARG A 248 1.37 5.75 16.99
N ARG A 249 0.28 5.20 16.45
CA ARG A 249 0.33 4.33 15.28
C ARG A 249 0.85 5.07 14.04
N VAL A 250 0.50 6.36 13.89
CA VAL A 250 1.07 7.22 12.83
C VAL A 250 2.60 7.33 12.99
N ASP A 251 3.10 7.60 14.20
CA ASP A 251 4.55 7.66 14.49
C ASP A 251 5.23 6.32 14.18
N GLU A 252 4.67 5.19 14.61
CA GLU A 252 5.19 3.85 14.29
C GLU A 252 5.24 3.59 12.77
N ILE A 253 4.18 3.97 12.04
CA ILE A 253 4.11 3.80 10.59
C ILE A 253 5.13 4.71 9.91
N MET A 254 5.23 5.99 10.29
CA MET A 254 6.24 6.92 9.78
C MET A 254 7.65 6.39 10.04
N ALA A 255 7.93 5.98 11.28
CA ALA A 255 9.23 5.44 11.67
C ALA A 255 9.58 4.18 10.86
N LYS A 256 8.64 3.25 10.70
CA LYS A 256 8.83 2.05 9.88
C LYS A 256 8.99 2.36 8.39
N HIS A 257 8.22 3.32 7.87
CA HIS A 257 8.23 3.70 6.46
C HIS A 257 9.56 4.34 6.08
N PHE A 258 10.13 5.18 6.96
CA PHE A 258 11.39 5.91 6.74
C PHE A 258 12.62 5.29 7.42
N GLY A 259 12.48 4.16 8.14
CA GLY A 259 13.61 3.49 8.82
C GLY A 259 14.14 4.22 10.07
N ARG A 260 13.27 4.94 10.80
CA ARG A 260 13.57 5.66 12.05
C ARG A 260 13.24 4.79 13.28
N LYS A 261 13.77 5.15 14.46
CA LYS A 261 13.23 4.72 15.75
C LYS A 261 12.03 5.63 16.14
N PRO A 262 10.98 5.11 16.79
CA PRO A 262 9.82 5.90 17.24
C PRO A 262 10.23 7.10 18.11
N THR A 263 9.44 8.17 18.10
CA THR A 263 9.72 9.42 18.81
C THR A 263 9.60 9.30 20.34
N ARG A 264 10.37 10.08 21.11
CA ARG A 264 10.36 10.04 22.58
C ARG A 264 9.04 10.52 23.21
N SER A 265 8.32 11.44 22.54
CA SER A 265 6.97 11.87 22.93
C SER A 265 5.95 10.72 22.92
N SER A 266 6.02 9.80 21.95
CA SER A 266 5.10 8.66 21.93
C SER A 266 5.39 7.65 23.05
N LEU A 267 6.63 7.61 23.55
CA LEU A 267 7.02 6.84 24.74
C LEU A 267 6.52 7.46 26.05
N LEU A 268 6.35 8.79 26.12
CA LEU A 268 5.81 9.46 27.30
C LEU A 268 4.29 9.30 27.37
N ASP A 269 3.61 9.47 26.23
CA ASP A 269 2.16 9.22 26.12
C ASP A 269 1.82 7.77 26.50
N SER A 270 2.68 6.78 26.19
CA SER A 270 2.45 5.38 26.61
C SER A 270 2.55 5.16 28.11
N LEU A 271 3.37 5.93 28.82
CA LEU A 271 3.47 5.83 30.28
C LEU A 271 2.26 6.50 30.94
N GLU A 272 1.76 7.60 30.37
CA GLU A 272 0.58 8.30 30.88
C GLU A 272 -0.71 7.47 30.66
N GLU A 273 -0.93 6.92 29.46
CA GLU A 273 -2.09 6.04 29.19
C GLU A 273 -2.09 4.76 30.03
N GLU A 274 -0.91 4.14 30.25
CA GLU A 274 -0.81 2.96 31.14
C GLU A 274 -1.15 3.33 32.59
N THR A 275 -0.76 4.51 33.06
CA THR A 275 -1.11 4.97 34.41
C THR A 275 -2.58 5.33 34.56
N GLU A 276 -3.21 5.96 33.57
CA GLU A 276 -4.65 6.26 33.60
C GLU A 276 -5.50 5.00 33.51
N THR A 277 -5.12 4.05 32.66
CA THR A 277 -5.81 2.76 32.54
C THR A 277 -5.66 1.91 33.81
N ALA A 278 -4.49 1.94 34.44
CA ALA A 278 -4.26 1.28 35.72
C ALA A 278 -5.08 1.92 36.86
N GLN A 279 -5.14 3.26 36.92
CA GLN A 279 -5.92 3.97 37.94
C GLN A 279 -7.43 3.76 37.75
N GLY A 280 -7.94 3.81 36.53
CA GLY A 280 -9.35 3.53 36.22
C GLY A 280 -9.77 2.11 36.59
N ASN A 281 -8.90 1.12 36.36
CA ASN A 281 -9.16 -0.27 36.75
C ASN A 281 -9.14 -0.49 38.27
N ILE A 282 -8.31 0.25 39.02
CA ILE A 282 -8.27 0.19 40.49
C ILE A 282 -9.53 0.83 41.09
N GLU A 283 -10.00 1.95 40.53
CA GLU A 283 -11.21 2.63 40.98
C GLU A 283 -12.47 1.79 40.71
N ASN A 284 -12.55 1.13 39.55
CA ASN A 284 -13.65 0.22 39.24
C ASN A 284 -13.69 -0.99 40.17
N ARG A 285 -12.53 -1.61 40.47
CA ARG A 285 -12.47 -2.73 41.44
C ARG A 285 -12.87 -2.31 42.85
N ARG A 286 -12.58 -1.07 43.26
CA ARG A 286 -13.04 -0.54 44.56
C ARG A 286 -14.55 -0.37 44.60
N ARG A 287 -15.17 0.09 43.51
CA ARG A 287 -16.63 0.22 43.40
C ARG A 287 -17.35 -1.13 43.42
N GLU A 288 -16.79 -2.14 42.74
CA GLU A 288 -17.33 -3.50 42.77
C GLU A 288 -17.25 -4.16 44.15
N ALA A 289 -16.22 -3.83 44.94
CA ALA A 289 -16.05 -4.35 46.30
C ALA A 289 -16.91 -3.66 47.38
N LEU A 290 -17.61 -2.57 47.04
CA LEU A 290 -18.45 -1.77 47.94
C LEU A 290 -19.96 -1.93 47.69
N LEU A 291 -20.35 -2.78 46.75
CA LEU A 291 -21.76 -3.13 46.50
C LEU A 291 -22.14 -4.33 47.42
N PRO A 292 -23.15 -4.18 48.29
CA PRO A 292 -23.59 -5.23 49.23
C PRO A 292 -24.33 -6.39 48.55
#